data_AF-A0A699SFN2-F1
#
_entry.id   AF-A0A699SFN2-F1
#
_cell.length_a   1.000
_cell.length_b   1.000
_cell.length_c   1.000
_cell.angle_alpha   90.00
_cell.angle_beta   90.00
_cell.angle_gamma   90.00
#
_symmetry.space_group_name_H-M   'P 1'
#
loop_
_entity.id
_entity.type
_entity.pdbx_description
1 polymer ?
#
loop_
_entity_poly.entity_id
_entity_poly.type
_entity_poly.pdbx_seq_one_letter_code
_entity_poly.pdbx_strand_id
1 'polypeptide(L)'
;MLFKVDFEKAFDSVSWKYLDYMLHKMGFGSRWRTWINNCLMSARTSILIDGSPTSEFSLKRGLRQGDPLSPFLVIIVMEGLHMALNDGISSNIFHGVKIGSNIH
;
A
#
# COMPACT_ATOMS: atom_id res chain seq x y z
N MET A 1 23.40 16.63 -3.83
CA MET A 1 22.80 15.82 -2.75
C MET A 1 21.60 15.07 -3.33
N LEU A 2 21.51 13.75 -3.13
CA LEU A 2 20.38 12.93 -3.57
C LEU A 2 19.58 12.53 -2.31
N PHE A 3 18.29 12.85 -2.28
CA PHE A 3 17.40 12.48 -1.18
C PHE A 3 16.44 11.39 -1.64
N LYS A 4 16.49 10.23 -0.98
CA LYS A 4 15.58 9.10 -1.23
C LYS A 4 14.67 8.92 -0.02
N VAL A 5 13.37 8.85 -0.29
CA VAL A 5 12.35 8.48 0.69
C VAL A 5 11.94 7.04 0.42
N ASP A 6 11.71 6.27 1.49
CA ASP A 6 11.29 4.87 1.42
C ASP A 6 10.04 4.65 2.28
N PHE A 7 9.26 3.61 1.96
CA PHE A 7 8.06 3.25 2.69
C PHE A 7 8.37 2.17 3.71
N GLU A 8 8.14 2.46 4.99
CA GLU A 8 8.25 1.45 6.02
C GLU A 8 7.21 0.33 5.76
N LYS A 9 7.70 -0.90 5.59
CA LYS A 9 6.88 -2.11 5.42
C LYS A 9 5.77 -1.92 4.39
N ALA A 10 6.15 -1.48 3.19
CA ALA A 10 5.21 -1.12 2.11
C ALA A 10 4.12 -2.17 1.85
N PHE A 11 4.46 -3.46 1.91
CA PHE A 11 3.49 -4.54 1.74
C PHE A 11 2.56 -4.68 2.95
N ASP A 12 3.05 -4.60 4.18
CA ASP A 12 2.27 -4.82 5.40
C ASP A 12 1.35 -3.63 5.74
N SER A 13 1.65 -2.45 5.20
CA SER A 13 0.91 -1.21 5.48
C SER A 13 -0.31 -0.99 4.59
N VAL A 14 -0.49 -1.76 3.51
CA VAL A 14 -1.59 -1.59 2.56
C VAL A 14 -2.96 -1.78 3.22
N SER A 15 -3.79 -0.74 3.20
CA SER A 15 -5.20 -0.83 3.62
C SER A 15 -6.04 -1.53 2.55
N TRP A 16 -6.72 -2.62 2.92
CA TRP A 16 -7.60 -3.35 2.00
C TRP A 16 -8.79 -2.52 1.51
N LYS A 17 -9.33 -1.65 2.37
CA LYS A 17 -10.41 -0.72 1.99
C LYS A 17 -9.94 0.27 0.93
N TYR A 18 -8.73 0.80 1.09
CA TYR A 18 -8.15 1.72 0.12
C TYR A 18 -7.83 1.02 -1.21
N LEU A 19 -7.30 -0.20 -1.15
CA LEU A 19 -7.04 -1.01 -2.33
C LEU A 19 -8.34 -1.30 -3.11
N ASP A 20 -9.43 -1.71 -2.45
CA ASP A 20 -10.72 -1.91 -3.14
C ASP A 20 -11.27 -0.61 -3.74
N TYR A 21 -11.14 0.52 -3.03
CA TYR A 21 -11.48 1.83 -3.56
C TYR A 21 -10.70 2.15 -4.83
N MET A 22 -9.39 1.93 -4.85
CA MET A 22 -8.55 2.18 -6.01
C MET A 22 -8.86 1.26 -7.18
N LEU A 23 -9.06 -0.04 -6.92
CA LEU A 23 -9.51 -0.99 -7.94
C LEU A 23 -10.85 -0.54 -8.56
N HIS A 24 -11.79 -0.07 -7.75
CA HIS A 24 -13.05 0.45 -8.26
C HIS A 24 -12.85 1.70 -9.13
N LYS A 25 -12.03 2.66 -8.67
CA LYS A 25 -11.73 3.89 -9.41
C LYS A 25 -11.01 3.65 -10.73
N MET A 26 -10.19 2.60 -10.81
CA MET A 26 -9.50 2.17 -12.04
C MET A 26 -10.38 1.31 -12.96
N GLY A 27 -11.66 1.10 -12.64
CA GLY A 27 -12.61 0.42 -13.52
C GLY A 27 -12.64 -1.11 -13.38
N PHE A 28 -12.02 -1.68 -12.35
CA PHE A 28 -12.11 -3.12 -12.11
C PHE A 28 -13.54 -3.51 -11.71
N GLY A 29 -14.09 -4.48 -12.45
CA GLY A 29 -15.43 -4.99 -12.23
C GLY A 29 -15.62 -5.64 -10.85
N SER A 30 -16.86 -5.70 -10.38
CA SER A 30 -17.22 -6.25 -9.07
C SER A 30 -16.67 -7.67 -8.84
N ARG A 31 -16.75 -8.54 -9.86
CA ARG A 31 -16.22 -9.91 -9.80
C ARG A 31 -14.74 -9.97 -9.44
N TRP A 32 -13.91 -9.16 -10.11
CA TRP A 32 -12.47 -9.10 -9.84
C TRP A 32 -12.20 -8.59 -8.44
N ARG A 33 -12.88 -7.52 -8.03
CA ARG A 33 -12.72 -6.95 -6.69
C ARG A 33 -13.12 -7.94 -5.59
N THR A 34 -14.21 -8.69 -5.79
CA THR A 34 -14.63 -9.77 -4.88
C THR A 34 -13.56 -10.86 -4.76
N TRP A 35 -12.92 -11.26 -5.86
CA TRP A 35 -11.83 -12.24 -5.81
C TRP A 35 -10.64 -11.73 -5.00
N ILE A 36 -10.17 -10.51 -5.26
CA ILE A 36 -9.09 -9.89 -4.48
C ILE A 36 -9.47 -9.84 -2.99
N ASN A 37 -10.66 -9.34 -2.68
CA ASN A 37 -11.11 -9.23 -1.29
C ASN A 37 -11.18 -10.60 -0.58
N ASN A 38 -11.64 -11.65 -1.26
CA ASN A 38 -11.66 -13.00 -0.70
C ASN A 38 -10.25 -13.56 -0.46
N CYS A 39 -9.31 -13.32 -1.36
CA CYS A 39 -7.90 -13.68 -1.16
C CYS A 39 -7.29 -12.97 0.06
N LEU A 40 -7.62 -11.69 0.25
CA LEU A 40 -7.12 -10.92 1.39
C LEU A 40 -7.75 -11.37 2.72
N MET A 41 -9.08 -11.50 2.76
CA MET A 41 -9.81 -11.86 3.99
C MET A 41 -9.54 -13.29 4.47
N SER A 42 -9.14 -14.18 3.57
CA SER A 42 -8.77 -15.56 3.93
C SER A 42 -7.36 -15.68 4.51
N ALA A 43 -6.53 -14.62 4.44
CA ALA A 43 -5.17 -14.65 4.93
C ALA A 43 -5.11 -14.78 6.48
N ARG A 44 -4.42 -15.83 6.93
CA ARG A 44 -4.10 -16.11 8.33
C ARG A 44 -2.59 -16.05 8.54
N THR A 45 -2.17 -15.68 9.74
CA THR A 45 -0.77 -15.68 10.16
C THR A 45 -0.65 -16.04 11.64
N SER A 46 0.56 -16.42 12.07
CA SER A 46 0.92 -16.66 13.47
C SER A 46 2.27 -16.00 13.75
N ILE A 47 2.57 -15.78 15.04
CA ILE A 47 3.87 -15.25 15.47
C ILE A 47 4.70 -16.43 15.96
N LEU A 48 5.98 -16.48 15.62
CA LEU A 48 6.91 -17.44 16.19
C LEU A 48 7.49 -16.89 17.50
N ILE A 49 7.34 -17.64 18.59
CA ILE A 49 7.93 -17.37 19.90
C ILE A 49 8.85 -18.55 20.23
N ASP A 50 10.15 -18.31 20.35
CA ASP A 50 11.18 -19.33 20.58
C ASP A 50 11.09 -20.51 19.59
N GLY A 51 10.81 -20.19 18.32
CA GLY A 51 10.66 -21.18 17.24
C GLY A 51 9.31 -21.92 17.23
N SER A 52 8.45 -21.70 18.21
CA SER A 52 7.10 -22.29 18.27
C SER A 52 6.03 -21.29 17.79
N PRO A 53 5.12 -21.67 16.89
CA PRO A 53 4.07 -20.78 16.41
C PRO A 53 2.98 -20.58 17.47
N THR A 54 2.49 -19.35 17.59
CA THR A 54 1.27 -19.04 18.33
C THR A 54 0.03 -19.55 17.60
N SER A 55 -1.13 -19.39 18.23
CA SER A 55 -2.41 -19.51 17.51
C SER A 55 -2.47 -18.56 16.31
N GLU A 56 -3.11 -19.02 15.24
CA GLU A 56 -3.33 -18.21 14.06
C GLU A 56 -4.37 -17.12 14.27
N PHE A 57 -4.16 -15.97 13.66
CA PHE A 57 -5.09 -14.86 13.61
C PHE A 57 -5.27 -14.33 12.19
N SER A 58 -6.41 -13.68 11.96
CA SER A 58 -6.73 -13.05 10.67
C SER A 58 -5.98 -11.73 10.51
N LEU A 59 -5.41 -11.51 9.32
CA LEU A 59 -4.90 -10.20 8.95
C LEU A 59 -6.06 -9.20 8.74
N LYS A 60 -5.76 -7.91 8.90
CA LYS A 60 -6.71 -6.79 8.67
C LYS A 60 -6.22 -5.79 7.64
N ARG A 61 -4.96 -5.91 7.25
CA ARG A 61 -4.26 -5.08 6.28
C ARG A 61 -3.04 -5.85 5.77
N GLY A 62 -2.42 -5.29 4.75
CA GLY A 62 -1.18 -5.78 4.19
C GLY A 62 -1.38 -6.81 3.09
N LEU A 63 -0.33 -7.00 2.30
CA LEU A 63 -0.25 -7.93 1.20
C LEU A 63 0.84 -8.95 1.48
N ARG A 64 0.62 -10.21 1.09
CA ARG A 64 1.57 -11.28 1.37
C ARG A 64 2.78 -11.13 0.46
N GLN A 65 3.97 -10.97 1.05
CA GLN A 65 5.22 -11.01 0.29
C GLN A 65 5.42 -12.41 -0.30
N GLY A 66 5.92 -12.47 -1.54
CA GLY A 66 6.06 -13.72 -2.29
C GLY A 66 4.78 -14.20 -3.00
N ASP A 67 3.62 -13.56 -2.76
CA ASP A 67 2.45 -13.75 -3.60
C ASP A 67 2.67 -13.05 -4.96
N PRO A 68 2.50 -13.76 -6.09
CA PRO A 68 2.73 -13.18 -7.42
C PRO A 68 1.84 -11.98 -7.73
N LEU A 69 0.69 -11.83 -7.07
CA LEU A 69 -0.24 -10.72 -7.31
C LEU A 69 0.07 -9.49 -6.45
N SER A 70 0.72 -9.67 -5.31
CA SER A 70 1.01 -8.57 -4.36
C SER A 70 1.77 -7.39 -4.98
N PRO A 71 2.82 -7.57 -5.81
CA PRO A 71 3.51 -6.44 -6.44
C PRO A 71 2.59 -5.55 -7.28
N PHE A 72 1.66 -6.16 -8.02
CA PHE A 72 0.70 -5.43 -8.84
C PHE A 72 -0.29 -4.62 -7.99
N LEU A 73 -0.79 -5.21 -6.90
CA LEU A 73 -1.69 -4.53 -5.98
C LEU A 73 -1.01 -3.37 -5.24
N VAL A 74 0.29 -3.47 -4.92
CA VAL A 74 1.07 -2.34 -4.40
C VAL A 74 1.15 -1.21 -5.42
N ILE A 75 1.40 -1.50 -6.70
CA ILE A 75 1.45 -0.47 -7.75
C ILE A 75 0.13 0.31 -7.83
N ILE A 76 -1.01 -0.38 -7.77
CA ILE A 76 -2.33 0.27 -7.77
C ILE A 76 -2.49 1.25 -6.60
N VAL A 77 -2.07 0.83 -5.40
CA VAL A 77 -2.10 1.67 -4.19
C VAL A 77 -1.19 2.88 -4.36
N MET A 78 0.01 2.67 -4.89
CA MET A 78 1.02 3.71 -5.10
C MET A 78 0.58 4.74 -6.16
N GLU A 79 -0.08 4.30 -7.23
CA GLU A 79 -0.65 5.18 -8.25
C GLU A 79 -1.73 6.10 -7.64
N GLY A 80 -2.57 5.53 -6.77
CA GLY A 80 -3.55 6.31 -6.02
C GLY A 80 -2.91 7.36 -5.11
N LEU A 81 -1.83 7.00 -4.42
CA LEU A 81 -1.07 7.93 -3.58
C LEU A 81 -0.42 9.03 -4.42
N HIS A 82 0.16 8.68 -5.57
CA HIS A 82 0.77 9.63 -6.49
C HIS A 82 -0.25 10.67 -6.99
N MET A 83 -1.44 10.22 -7.40
CA MET A 83 -2.52 11.12 -7.80
C MET A 83 -2.97 12.05 -6.67
N ALA A 84 -3.14 11.52 -5.45
CA ALA A 84 -3.53 12.33 -4.29
C ALA A 84 -2.48 13.40 -3.94
N LEU A 85 -1.19 13.07 -4.07
CA LEU A 85 -0.10 14.03 -3.87
C LEU A 85 -0.13 15.13 -4.94
N ASN A 86 -0.29 14.76 -6.22
CA ASN A 86 -0.36 15.74 -7.31
C ASN A 86 -1.55 16.69 -7.16
N ASP A 87 -2.72 16.15 -6.78
CA ASP A 87 -3.92 16.94 -6.51
C ASP A 87 -3.68 17.95 -5.36
N GLY A 88 -3.11 17.49 -4.25
CA GLY A 88 -2.76 18.35 -3.12
C GLY A 88 -1.69 19.40 -3.45
N ILE A 89 -0.75 19.12 -4.34
CA ILE A 89 0.23 20.11 -4.85
C ILE A 89 -0.49 21.16 -5.70
N SER A 90 -1.33 20.73 -6.66
CA SER A 90 -2.07 21.66 -7.52
C SER A 90 -3.04 22.57 -6.75
N SER A 91 -3.57 22.06 -5.63
CA SER A 91 -4.44 22.79 -4.71
C SER A 91 -3.67 23.65 -3.70
N ASN A 92 -2.34 23.75 -3.79
CA ASN A 92 -1.47 24.44 -2.83
C ASN A 92 -1.62 23.95 -1.36
N ILE A 93 -2.10 22.72 -1.15
CA ILE A 93 -2.18 22.07 0.17
C ILE A 93 -0.78 21.60 0.59
N PHE A 94 -0.01 21.09 -0.37
CA PHE A 94 1.38 20.69 -0.15
C PHE A 94 2.34 21.63 -0.88
N HIS A 95 3.34 22.10 -0.16
CA HIS A 95 4.46 22.85 -0.73
C HIS A 95 5.67 21.92 -0.78
N GLY A 96 6.30 21.82 -1.94
CA GLY A 96 7.54 21.05 -2.08
C GLY A 96 8.63 21.58 -1.14
N VAL A 97 9.54 20.71 -0.72
CA VAL A 97 10.70 21.10 0.08
C VAL A 97 11.70 21.80 -0.83
N LYS A 98 12.01 23.08 -0.55
CA LYS A 98 13.12 23.79 -1.19
C LYS A 98 14.42 23.38 -0.50
N ILE A 99 15.23 22.58 -1.19
CA ILE A 99 16.55 22.17 -0.71
C ILE A 99 17.60 23.02 -1.43
N GLY A 100 18.23 23.93 -0.68
CA GLY A 100 19.29 24.82 -1.16
C GLY A 100 18.78 26.17 -1.64
N SER A 101 18.90 27.19 -0.79
CA SER A 101 18.96 28.59 -1.21
C SER A 101 20.28 29.15 -0.72
N ASN A 102 21.22 29.37 -1.63
CA ASN A 102 22.56 29.93 -1.41
C ASN A 102 23.48 29.12 -0.49
N ILE A 103 24.38 28.37 -1.11
CA ILE A 103 25.75 28.28 -0.60
C ILE A 103 26.60 28.95 -1.68
N HIS A 104 27.34 29.97 -1.27
CA HIS A 104 28.27 30.75 -2.07
C HIS A 104 29.18 29.90 -2.98
#